data_AF-A0A7G7L5G5-F1
#
_entry.id   AF-A0A7G7L5G5-F1
#
_cell.length_a   1.000
_cell.length_b   1.000
_cell.length_c   1.000
_cell.angle_alpha   90.00
_cell.angle_beta   90.00
_cell.angle_gamma   90.00
#
_symmetry.space_group_name_H-M   'P 1'
#
loop_
_entity.id
_entity.type
_entity.pdbx_description
1 polymer ?
#
loop_
_entity_poly.entity_id
_entity_poly.type
_entity_poly.pdbx_seq_one_letter_code
_entity_poly.pdbx_strand_id
1 'polypeptide(L)'
;MPQSSGAVRDVELLGVYCNDHLAAAAGGIELVERMIGVHAGTVYEQRLHRLRGELLEERTGLTAMMRALGLPVRRFKPVAVWVGEKLSRLKPNGRFLRRSPLSSVVEFEFLSGAVLLKRAGFETLLGLAAEDPRLDRALLDDLIRQADRQHRWLADARREVAAAALGGRAESSDDSSAT
;
A
#
# COMPACT_ATOMS: atom_id res chain seq x y z
N MET A 1 -1.10 -34.12 29.59
CA MET A 1 -1.96 -33.29 28.73
C MET A 1 -1.11 -32.76 27.60
N PRO A 2 -1.28 -33.17 26.33
CA PRO A 2 -0.58 -32.52 25.25
C PRO A 2 -1.19 -31.11 25.09
N GLN A 3 -0.36 -30.09 25.24
CA GLN A 3 -0.74 -28.71 24.94
C GLN A 3 -0.96 -28.61 23.43
N SER A 4 -2.12 -28.11 23.02
CA SER A 4 -2.40 -27.82 21.62
C SER A 4 -1.38 -26.80 21.11
N SER A 5 -0.48 -27.25 20.23
CA SER A 5 0.44 -26.40 19.47
C SER A 5 -0.33 -25.23 18.84
N GLY A 6 0.12 -24.00 19.10
CA GLY A 6 -0.64 -22.77 18.86
C GLY A 6 -1.09 -22.60 17.42
N ALA A 7 -2.36 -22.86 17.15
CA ALA A 7 -2.98 -22.47 15.89
C ALA A 7 -3.60 -21.09 16.07
N VAL A 8 -3.63 -20.28 15.00
CA VAL A 8 -4.39 -19.02 14.96
C VAL A 8 -5.77 -19.23 15.60
N ARG A 9 -6.03 -18.52 16.70
CA ARG A 9 -7.20 -18.78 17.56
C ARG A 9 -8.54 -18.55 16.86
N ASP A 10 -8.58 -17.63 15.89
CA ASP A 10 -9.76 -17.32 15.10
C ASP A 10 -9.41 -17.20 13.61
N VAL A 11 -9.44 -18.34 12.93
CA VAL A 11 -9.12 -18.49 11.50
C VAL A 11 -10.13 -17.73 10.63
N GLU A 12 -11.39 -17.60 11.06
CA GLU A 12 -12.41 -16.87 10.31
C GLU A 12 -12.14 -15.36 10.31
N LEU A 13 -11.82 -14.79 11.47
CA LEU A 13 -11.43 -13.39 11.58
C LEU A 13 -10.16 -13.08 10.79
N LEU A 14 -9.15 -13.97 10.81
CA LEU A 14 -7.96 -13.82 9.98
C LEU A 14 -8.32 -13.84 8.49
N GLY A 15 -9.28 -14.68 8.10
CA GLY A 15 -9.84 -14.72 6.75
C GLY A 15 -10.44 -13.38 6.34
N VAL A 16 -11.28 -12.76 7.17
CA VAL A 16 -11.86 -11.44 6.91
C VAL A 16 -10.76 -10.39 6.79
N TYR A 17 -9.85 -10.34 7.77
CA TYR A 17 -8.74 -9.40 7.82
C TYR A 17 -7.88 -9.42 6.55
N CYS A 18 -7.39 -10.60 6.15
CA CYS A 18 -6.57 -10.73 4.94
C CYS A 18 -7.33 -10.37 3.66
N ASN A 19 -8.63 -10.68 3.60
CA ASN A 19 -9.46 -10.30 2.45
C ASN A 19 -9.66 -8.79 2.35
N ASP A 20 -9.85 -8.08 3.47
CA ASP A 20 -9.93 -6.61 3.49
C ASP A 20 -8.62 -5.98 3.01
N HIS A 21 -7.48 -6.53 3.42
CA HIS A 21 -6.16 -6.12 2.92
C HIS A 21 -5.99 -6.40 1.42
N LEU A 22 -6.48 -7.53 0.89
CA LEU A 22 -6.48 -7.81 -0.56
C LEU A 22 -7.36 -6.82 -1.33
N ALA A 23 -8.51 -6.43 -0.78
CA ALA A 23 -9.39 -5.44 -1.40
C ALA A 23 -8.74 -4.05 -1.42
N ALA A 24 -8.12 -3.62 -0.32
CA ALA A 24 -7.38 -2.37 -0.24
C ALA A 24 -6.18 -2.35 -1.21
N ALA A 25 -5.43 -3.45 -1.31
CA ALA A 25 -4.32 -3.59 -2.24
C ALA A 25 -4.77 -3.47 -3.71
N ALA A 26 -5.91 -4.06 -4.08
CA ALA A 26 -6.48 -3.91 -5.42
C ALA A 26 -6.76 -2.43 -5.76
N GLY A 27 -7.37 -1.70 -4.84
CA GLY A 27 -7.61 -0.26 -5.00
C GLY A 27 -6.32 0.57 -5.12
N GLY A 28 -5.29 0.22 -4.34
CA GLY A 28 -3.96 0.83 -4.41
C GLY A 28 -3.27 0.59 -5.76
N ILE A 29 -3.30 -0.65 -6.28
CA ILE A 29 -2.73 -1.01 -7.58
C ILE A 29 -3.41 -0.23 -8.71
N GLU A 30 -4.74 -0.12 -8.70
CA GLU A 30 -5.48 0.67 -9.69
C GLU A 30 -5.13 2.16 -9.62
N LEU A 31 -4.88 2.70 -8.42
CA LEU A 31 -4.43 4.08 -8.27
C LEU A 31 -3.03 4.27 -8.84
N VAL A 32 -2.08 3.38 -8.53
CA VAL A 32 -0.73 3.45 -9.09
C VAL A 32 -0.76 3.36 -10.62
N GLU A 33 -1.57 2.46 -11.20
CA GLU A 33 -1.77 2.38 -12.65
C GLU A 33 -2.23 3.71 -13.26
N ARG A 34 -3.23 4.37 -12.63
CA ARG A 34 -3.67 5.70 -13.09
C ARG A 34 -2.57 6.74 -12.95
N MET A 35 -1.81 6.70 -11.85
CA MET A 35 -0.71 7.64 -11.61
C MET A 35 0.42 7.46 -12.62
N ILE A 36 0.72 6.24 -13.05
CA ILE A 36 1.69 5.97 -14.13
C ILE A 36 1.30 6.77 -15.39
N GLY A 37 0.03 6.70 -15.81
CA GLY A 37 -0.45 7.47 -16.96
C GLY A 37 -0.39 8.99 -16.75
N VAL A 38 -0.66 9.48 -15.54
CA VAL A 38 -0.57 10.92 -15.19
C VAL A 38 0.87 11.42 -15.16
N HIS A 39 1.81 10.56 -14.76
CA HIS A 39 3.22 10.89 -14.55
C HIS A 39 4.13 10.36 -15.68
N ALA A 40 3.56 9.95 -16.82
CA ALA A 40 4.32 9.52 -17.98
C ALA A 40 5.29 10.62 -18.47
N GLY A 41 6.54 10.23 -18.72
CA GLY A 41 7.64 11.14 -19.08
C GLY A 41 8.19 12.00 -17.93
N THR A 42 7.68 11.83 -16.70
CA THR A 42 8.21 12.54 -15.52
C THR A 42 9.21 11.68 -14.76
N VAL A 43 9.92 12.31 -13.81
CA VAL A 43 10.88 11.63 -12.92
C VAL A 43 10.25 10.53 -12.05
N TYR A 44 8.92 10.52 -11.89
CA TYR A 44 8.21 9.56 -11.04
C TYR A 44 7.81 8.26 -11.75
N GLU A 45 7.75 8.26 -13.09
CA GLU A 45 7.17 7.16 -13.88
C GLU A 45 7.79 5.79 -13.56
N GLN A 46 9.12 5.68 -13.63
CA GLN A 46 9.82 4.41 -13.41
C GLN A 46 9.61 3.87 -11.99
N ARG A 47 9.57 4.76 -10.98
CA ARG A 47 9.34 4.33 -9.60
C ARG A 47 7.88 3.96 -9.34
N LEU A 48 6.91 4.58 -10.01
CA LEU A 48 5.51 4.14 -9.99
C LEU A 48 5.35 2.75 -10.63
N HIS A 49 6.03 2.47 -11.74
CA HIS A 49 6.07 1.13 -12.32
C HIS A 49 6.66 0.09 -11.37
N ARG A 50 7.77 0.43 -10.69
CA ARG A 50 8.36 -0.44 -9.66
C ARG A 50 7.39 -0.69 -8.51
N LEU A 51 6.79 0.36 -7.95
CA LEU A 51 5.80 0.24 -6.87
C LEU A 51 4.66 -0.69 -7.31
N ARG A 52 4.15 -0.54 -8.53
CA ARG A 52 3.09 -1.42 -9.04
C ARG A 52 3.51 -2.89 -9.06
N GLY A 53 4.73 -3.19 -9.53
CA GLY A 53 5.28 -4.54 -9.54
C GLY A 53 5.35 -5.11 -8.12
N GLU A 54 5.93 -4.35 -7.20
CA GLU A 54 6.04 -4.70 -5.78
C GLU A 54 4.66 -4.98 -5.14
N LEU A 55 3.64 -4.14 -5.42
CA LEU A 55 2.27 -4.36 -4.91
C LEU A 55 1.61 -5.63 -5.48
N LEU A 56 1.93 -6.01 -6.73
CA LEU A 56 1.43 -7.25 -7.33
C LEU A 56 2.10 -8.48 -6.72
N GLU A 57 3.41 -8.40 -6.43
CA GLU A 57 4.16 -9.44 -5.72
C GLU A 57 3.63 -9.63 -4.30
N GLU A 58 3.40 -8.54 -3.56
CA GLU A 58 2.79 -8.54 -2.23
C GLU A 58 1.42 -9.22 -2.23
N ARG A 59 0.55 -8.84 -3.17
CA ARG A 59 -0.78 -9.45 -3.32
C ARG A 59 -0.67 -10.95 -3.60
N THR A 60 0.33 -11.36 -4.37
CA THR A 60 0.61 -12.78 -4.66
C THR A 60 1.06 -13.52 -3.40
N GLY A 61 1.98 -12.93 -2.63
CA GLY A 61 2.46 -13.49 -1.36
C GLY A 61 1.34 -13.64 -0.33
N LEU A 62 0.51 -12.61 -0.12
CA LEU A 62 -0.63 -12.68 0.80
C LEU A 62 -1.64 -13.75 0.35
N THR A 63 -1.93 -13.83 -0.95
CA THR A 63 -2.81 -14.86 -1.51
C THR A 63 -2.25 -16.27 -1.27
N ALA A 64 -0.94 -16.46 -1.39
CA ALA A 64 -0.29 -17.75 -1.14
C ALA A 64 -0.37 -18.16 0.34
N MET A 65 -0.09 -17.23 1.26
CA MET A 65 -0.25 -17.48 2.71
C MET A 65 -1.70 -17.82 3.07
N MET A 66 -2.68 -17.08 2.53
CA MET A 66 -4.10 -17.40 2.74
C MET A 66 -4.45 -18.82 2.27
N ARG A 67 -3.95 -19.24 1.10
CA ARG A 67 -4.15 -20.61 0.60
C ARG A 67 -3.51 -21.66 1.51
N ALA A 68 -2.29 -21.41 1.98
CA ALA A 68 -1.59 -22.31 2.91
C ALA A 68 -2.38 -22.48 4.22
N LEU A 69 -3.01 -21.39 4.70
CA LEU A 69 -3.87 -21.40 5.87
C LEU A 69 -5.25 -22.05 5.65
N GLY A 70 -5.62 -22.37 4.40
CA GLY A 70 -6.97 -22.86 4.04
C GLY A 70 -8.03 -21.75 4.00
N LEU A 71 -7.61 -20.49 3.96
CA LEU A 71 -8.51 -19.33 3.95
C LEU A 71 -9.04 -19.06 2.54
N PRO A 72 -10.35 -18.84 2.38
CA PRO A 72 -10.92 -18.49 1.09
C PRO A 72 -10.45 -17.11 0.65
N VAL A 73 -9.89 -17.03 -0.56
CA VAL A 73 -9.52 -15.77 -1.22
C VAL A 73 -10.76 -15.23 -1.94
N ARG A 74 -11.39 -14.20 -1.38
CA ARG A 74 -12.60 -13.61 -1.93
C ARG A 74 -12.24 -12.68 -3.08
N ARG A 75 -12.81 -12.94 -4.25
CA ARG A 75 -12.77 -12.00 -5.37
C ARG A 75 -13.83 -10.95 -5.15
N PHE A 76 -13.42 -9.79 -4.66
CA PHE A 76 -14.33 -8.65 -4.58
C PHE A 76 -14.59 -8.13 -5.99
N LYS A 77 -15.87 -7.95 -6.34
CA LYS A 77 -16.28 -7.11 -7.49
C LYS A 77 -15.74 -5.69 -7.27
N PRO A 78 -15.42 -4.94 -8.34
CA PRO A 78 -14.44 -3.88 -8.29
C PRO A 78 -14.74 -2.91 -7.16
N VAL A 79 -13.70 -2.62 -6.37
CA VAL A 79 -13.61 -1.57 -5.35
C VAL A 79 -13.64 -0.18 -6.04
N ALA A 80 -14.46 -0.04 -7.08
CA ALA A 80 -14.86 1.21 -7.68
C ALA A 80 -15.58 2.09 -6.65
N VAL A 81 -16.19 1.50 -5.61
CA VAL A 81 -16.99 2.23 -4.62
C VAL A 81 -16.12 2.97 -3.60
N TRP A 82 -15.04 2.37 -3.07
CA TRP A 82 -14.25 3.03 -2.01
C TRP A 82 -13.19 4.01 -2.54
N VAL A 83 -12.44 3.59 -3.57
CA VAL A 83 -11.46 4.47 -4.24
C VAL A 83 -12.19 5.54 -5.07
N GLY A 84 -13.34 5.19 -5.67
CA GLY A 84 -14.18 6.12 -6.42
C GLY A 84 -14.81 7.21 -5.57
N GLU A 85 -15.33 6.94 -4.37
CA GLU A 85 -15.89 8.02 -3.51
C GLU A 85 -14.82 9.02 -3.01
N LYS A 86 -13.60 8.56 -2.70
CA LYS A 86 -12.51 9.44 -2.25
C LYS A 86 -11.82 10.19 -3.39
N LEU A 87 -11.65 9.59 -4.57
CA LEU A 87 -11.09 10.26 -5.75
C LEU A 87 -12.11 11.02 -6.61
N SER A 88 -13.39 10.66 -6.57
CA SER A 88 -14.44 11.45 -7.25
C SER A 88 -14.63 12.82 -6.59
N ARG A 89 -14.46 12.92 -5.27
CA ARG A 89 -14.43 14.21 -4.55
C ARG A 89 -13.20 15.07 -4.86
N LEU A 90 -12.12 14.48 -5.40
CA LEU A 90 -10.93 15.20 -5.86
C LEU A 90 -11.02 15.69 -7.32
N LYS A 91 -12.06 15.27 -8.07
CA LYS A 91 -12.45 15.93 -9.32
C LYS A 91 -13.40 17.07 -8.96
N PRO A 92 -13.03 18.36 -9.17
CA PRO A 92 -13.99 19.43 -9.01
C PRO A 92 -15.01 19.30 -10.15
N ASN A 93 -16.22 18.87 -9.81
CA ASN A 93 -17.48 19.10 -10.51
C ASN A 93 -17.36 19.73 -11.91
N GLY A 94 -17.04 18.91 -12.92
CA GLY A 94 -17.41 19.09 -14.33
C GLY A 94 -17.16 20.45 -15.01
N ARG A 95 -16.26 21.32 -14.54
CA ARG A 95 -16.11 22.67 -15.12
C ARG A 95 -14.71 23.16 -15.47
N PHE A 96 -13.69 22.30 -15.38
CA PHE A 96 -12.34 22.62 -15.85
C PHE A 96 -11.76 21.51 -16.74
N LEU A 97 -11.16 21.94 -17.86
CA LEU A 97 -10.46 21.11 -18.85
C LEU A 97 -9.07 20.61 -18.36
N ARG A 98 -8.61 20.97 -17.15
CA ARG A 98 -7.32 20.52 -16.57
C ARG A 98 -7.51 19.92 -15.17
N ARG A 99 -6.77 18.83 -14.92
CA ARG A 99 -6.57 18.21 -13.59
C ARG A 99 -5.92 19.22 -12.64
N SER A 100 -6.35 19.25 -11.39
CA SER A 100 -5.74 20.12 -10.38
C SER A 100 -4.34 19.62 -10.00
N PRO A 101 -3.32 20.50 -9.89
CA PRO A 101 -2.00 20.13 -9.34
C PRO A 101 -2.08 19.49 -7.95
N LEU A 102 -3.11 19.83 -7.15
CA LEU A 102 -3.37 19.21 -5.85
C LEU A 102 -3.75 17.73 -5.94
N SER A 103 -4.25 17.25 -7.08
CA SER A 103 -4.62 15.84 -7.22
C SER A 103 -3.41 14.92 -7.03
N SER A 104 -2.25 15.27 -7.57
CA SER A 104 -1.03 14.46 -7.39
C SER A 104 -0.56 14.46 -5.94
N VAL A 105 -0.67 15.59 -5.23
CA VAL A 105 -0.32 15.68 -3.80
C VAL A 105 -1.13 14.67 -2.99
N VAL A 106 -2.47 14.70 -3.15
CA VAL A 106 -3.37 13.83 -2.39
C VAL A 106 -3.22 12.36 -2.76
N GLU A 107 -2.91 12.05 -4.02
CA GLU A 107 -2.67 10.66 -4.42
C GLU A 107 -1.39 10.08 -3.81
N PHE A 108 -0.29 10.85 -3.80
CA PHE A 108 0.93 10.43 -3.10
C PHE A 108 0.72 10.35 -1.59
N GLU A 109 -0.05 11.25 -0.97
CA GLU A 109 -0.47 11.16 0.44
C GLU A 109 -1.21 9.88 0.75
N PHE A 110 -2.23 9.59 -0.07
CA PHE A 110 -3.05 8.41 0.09
C PHE A 110 -2.24 7.13 -0.03
N LEU A 111 -1.38 7.01 -1.05
CA LEU A 111 -0.51 5.85 -1.21
C LEU A 111 0.49 5.75 -0.06
N SER A 112 1.07 6.85 0.38
CA SER A 112 2.02 6.86 1.50
C SER A 112 1.37 6.31 2.79
N GLY A 113 0.12 6.69 3.07
CA GLY A 113 -0.66 6.15 4.18
C GLY A 113 -1.10 4.70 3.98
N ALA A 114 -1.53 4.32 2.77
CA ALA A 114 -1.91 2.96 2.45
C ALA A 114 -0.74 1.96 2.60
N VAL A 115 0.48 2.41 2.30
CA VAL A 115 1.70 1.61 2.51
C VAL A 115 1.97 1.36 4.00
N LEU A 116 1.73 2.35 4.87
CA LEU A 116 1.85 2.13 6.32
C LEU A 116 0.77 1.17 6.83
N LEU A 117 -0.45 1.26 6.31
CA LEU A 117 -1.53 0.34 6.67
C LEU A 117 -1.19 -1.11 6.29
N LYS A 118 -0.72 -1.36 5.06
CA LYS A 118 -0.33 -2.73 4.66
C LYS A 118 0.90 -3.22 5.42
N ARG A 119 1.85 -2.33 5.76
CA ARG A 119 3.01 -2.65 6.60
C ARG A 119 2.57 -3.17 7.98
N ALA A 120 1.66 -2.47 8.65
CA ALA A 120 1.09 -2.91 9.92
C ALA A 120 0.35 -4.26 9.78
N GLY A 121 -0.27 -4.49 8.62
CA GLY A 121 -0.84 -5.80 8.27
C GLY A 121 0.19 -6.92 8.22
N PHE A 122 1.35 -6.68 7.59
CA PHE A 122 2.44 -7.65 7.56
C PHE A 122 3.05 -7.88 8.94
N GLU A 123 3.18 -6.85 9.79
CA GLU A 123 3.62 -7.01 11.18
C GLU A 123 2.65 -7.87 12.01
N THR A 124 1.35 -7.69 11.77
CA THR A 124 0.31 -8.50 12.43
C THR A 124 0.46 -9.97 12.02
N LEU A 125 0.65 -10.26 10.74
CA LEU A 125 0.90 -11.62 10.25
C LEU A 125 2.24 -12.19 10.75
N LEU A 126 3.27 -11.35 10.87
CA LEU A 126 4.58 -11.74 11.38
C LEU A 126 4.50 -12.17 12.85
N GLY A 127 3.70 -11.46 13.65
CA GLY A 127 3.42 -11.85 15.04
C GLY A 127 2.76 -13.23 15.15
N LEU A 128 1.92 -13.59 14.18
CA LEU A 128 1.26 -14.90 14.11
C LEU A 128 2.18 -16.01 13.58
N ALA A 129 3.23 -15.68 12.83
CA ALA A 129 4.15 -16.66 12.23
C ALA A 129 4.97 -17.45 13.26
N ALA A 130 5.06 -16.97 14.50
CA ALA A 130 5.65 -17.72 15.61
C ALA A 130 4.77 -18.90 16.07
N GLU A 131 3.45 -18.79 15.86
CA GLU A 131 2.46 -19.81 16.24
C GLU A 131 2.12 -20.70 15.03
N ASP A 132 2.00 -20.12 13.84
CA ASP A 132 1.60 -20.84 12.62
C ASP A 132 2.69 -20.83 11.53
N PRO A 133 3.41 -21.94 11.31
CA PRO A 133 4.53 -22.00 10.35
C PRO A 133 4.07 -21.92 8.87
N ARG A 134 2.76 -21.94 8.62
CA ARG A 134 2.21 -21.72 7.27
C ARG A 134 2.31 -20.25 6.84
N LEU A 135 2.53 -19.34 7.79
CA LEU A 135 2.90 -17.95 7.54
C LEU A 135 4.42 -17.87 7.34
N ASP A 136 4.84 -17.47 6.14
CA ASP A 136 6.26 -17.36 5.80
C ASP A 136 6.87 -16.12 6.47
N ARG A 137 7.59 -16.37 7.57
CA ARG A 137 8.27 -15.33 8.34
C ARG A 137 9.27 -14.53 7.51
N ALA A 138 10.08 -15.20 6.68
CA ALA A 138 11.13 -14.53 5.91
C ALA A 138 10.51 -13.62 4.85
N LEU A 139 9.47 -14.11 4.17
CA LEU A 139 8.69 -13.29 3.24
C LEU A 139 8.07 -12.08 3.94
N LEU A 140 7.43 -12.25 5.10
CA LEU A 140 6.81 -11.15 5.85
C LEU A 140 7.83 -10.08 6.25
N ASP A 141 9.01 -10.49 6.72
CA ASP A 141 10.13 -9.58 7.01
C ASP A 141 10.58 -8.79 5.77
N ASP A 142 10.65 -9.43 4.60
CA ASP A 142 10.96 -8.77 3.33
C ASP A 142 9.87 -7.77 2.91
N LEU A 143 8.59 -8.15 3.06
CA LEU A 143 7.46 -7.29 2.73
C LEU A 143 7.37 -6.06 3.64
N ILE A 144 7.74 -6.18 4.91
CA ILE A 144 7.85 -5.04 5.84
C ILE A 144 8.96 -4.08 5.37
N ARG A 145 10.17 -4.60 5.10
CA ARG A 145 11.28 -3.79 4.58
C ARG A 145 10.94 -3.12 3.25
N GLN A 146 10.19 -3.80 2.39
CA GLN A 146 9.68 -3.26 1.14
C GLN A 146 8.71 -2.11 1.38
N ALA A 147 7.74 -2.28 2.28
CA ALA A 147 6.80 -1.22 2.64
C ALA A 147 7.53 0.00 3.22
N ASP A 148 8.59 -0.17 4.00
CA ASP A 148 9.41 0.95 4.50
C ASP A 148 10.11 1.72 3.37
N ARG A 149 10.61 1.03 2.34
CA ARG A 149 11.20 1.68 1.16
C ARG A 149 10.15 2.43 0.35
N GLN A 150 8.99 1.82 0.13
CA GLN A 150 7.87 2.43 -0.59
C GLN A 150 7.37 3.67 0.13
N HIS A 151 7.18 3.61 1.46
CA HIS A 151 6.68 4.72 2.24
C HIS A 151 7.63 5.92 2.17
N ARG A 152 8.94 5.69 2.35
CA ARG A 152 9.96 6.75 2.22
C ARG A 152 9.87 7.44 0.86
N TRP A 153 9.93 6.66 -0.22
CA TRP A 153 9.86 7.24 -1.56
C TRP A 153 8.55 7.99 -1.82
N LEU A 154 7.40 7.43 -1.44
CA LEU A 154 6.10 8.10 -1.62
C LEU A 154 6.02 9.39 -0.80
N ALA A 155 6.56 9.39 0.42
CA ALA A 155 6.61 10.58 1.26
C ALA A 155 7.52 11.66 0.67
N ASP A 156 8.64 11.28 0.05
CA ASP A 156 9.56 12.21 -0.62
C ASP A 156 8.90 12.81 -1.86
N ALA A 157 8.37 11.96 -2.74
CA ALA A 157 7.65 12.37 -3.95
C ALA A 157 6.46 13.28 -3.61
N ARG A 158 5.71 12.97 -2.54
CA ARG A 158 4.64 13.83 -1.99
C ARG A 158 5.15 15.23 -1.69
N ARG A 159 6.30 15.37 -1.02
CA ARG A 159 6.86 16.68 -0.66
C ARG A 159 7.30 17.45 -1.90
N GLU A 160 7.90 16.78 -2.88
CA GLU A 160 8.29 17.37 -4.16
C GLU A 160 7.08 17.90 -4.94
N VAL A 161 6.02 17.09 -5.09
CA VAL A 161 4.80 17.55 -5.79
C VAL A 161 4.06 18.63 -5.01
N ALA A 162 4.09 18.60 -3.68
CA ALA A 162 3.48 19.64 -2.85
C ALA A 162 4.24 20.97 -2.99
N ALA A 163 5.57 20.95 -2.96
CA ALA A 163 6.39 22.15 -3.17
C ALA A 163 6.13 22.78 -4.55
N ALA A 164 6.01 21.95 -5.60
CA ALA A 164 5.70 22.42 -6.95
C ALA A 164 4.27 22.98 -7.08
N ALA A 165 3.28 22.44 -6.37
CA ALA A 165 1.88 22.82 -6.49
C ALA A 165 1.45 23.97 -5.56
N LEU A 166 2.01 24.05 -4.36
CA LEU A 166 1.59 24.96 -3.29
C LEU A 166 2.64 26.01 -2.92
N GLY A 167 3.89 25.82 -3.34
CA GLY A 167 5.03 26.56 -2.82
C GLY A 167 5.47 26.05 -1.43
N GLY A 168 6.77 26.16 -1.14
CA GLY A 168 7.39 25.68 0.09
C GLY A 168 8.75 25.02 -0.16
N ARG A 169 9.69 25.15 0.78
CA ARG A 169 10.97 24.43 0.69
C ARG A 169 10.72 22.95 1.03
N ALA A 170 11.07 22.04 0.12
CA ALA A 170 11.27 20.65 0.48
C ALA A 170 12.51 20.61 1.39
N GLU A 171 12.33 20.59 2.70
CA GLU A 171 13.46 20.45 3.62
C GLU A 171 14.10 19.07 3.38
N SER A 172 15.31 19.11 2.81
CA SER A 172 16.27 18.02 2.85
C SER A 172 16.64 17.81 4.31
N SER A 173 16.27 16.67 4.88
CA SER A 173 16.72 16.23 6.19
C SER A 173 18.17 15.73 6.10
N ASP A 174 19.08 16.62 5.71
CA ASP A 174 20.53 16.45 5.78
C ASP A 174 21.10 17.70 6.48
N ASP A 175 20.78 17.86 7.77
CA ASP A 175 21.67 18.51 8.72
C ASP A 175 21.24 18.21 10.17
N SER A 176 21.79 17.15 10.76
CA SER A 176 22.04 17.02 12.21
C SER A 176 22.62 15.65 12.54
N SER A 177 23.89 15.46 12.19
CA SER A 177 24.82 14.66 12.99
C SER A 177 26.26 15.06 12.66
N ALA A 178 26.58 16.32 12.94
CA ALA A 178 27.95 16.77 13.10
C ALA A 178 27.98 17.97 14.05
N THR A 179 27.98 17.72 15.36
CA THR A 179 28.85 18.38 16.35
C THR A 179 28.92 17.49 17.58
#